data_AF-K6U9H3-F1
#
_entry.id   AF-K6U9H3-F1
#
_cell.length_a   1.000
_cell.length_b   1.000
_cell.length_c   1.000
_cell.angle_alpha   90.00
_cell.angle_beta   90.00
_cell.angle_gamma   90.00
#
_symmetry.space_group_name_H-M   'P 1'
#
loop_
_entity.id
_entity.type
_entity.pdbx_description
1 polymer ?
#
loop_
_entity_poly.entity_id
_entity_poly.type
_entity_poly.pdbx_seq_one_letter_code
_entity_poly.pdbx_strand_id
1 'polypeptide(L)'
;MKITLIKTITGEKLIQELEETYGSLDRLERLQDRNPDNMKVYTDLDDWKYYQDHLDEIIEETKGIVTEKLTLGTLEMEMLNFIKYKKPESIRELARMIHKDVRSVQPKVRKLEKQGLIQFKEGPKRKLMP
;
A
#
# COMPACT_ATOMS: atom_id res chain seq x y z
N MET A 1 3.26 -14.51 16.19
CA MET A 1 3.32 -13.09 16.58
C MET A 1 2.26 -12.32 15.79
N LYS A 2 1.65 -11.30 16.40
CA LYS A 2 0.71 -10.39 15.73
C LYS A 2 1.36 -9.03 15.56
N ILE A 3 1.35 -8.51 14.35
CA ILE A 3 1.80 -7.15 14.01
C ILE A 3 0.58 -6.37 13.59
N THR A 4 0.49 -5.12 14.02
CA THR A 4 -0.53 -4.18 13.57
C THR A 4 0.18 -3.09 12.77
N LEU A 5 -0.14 -2.99 11.48
CA LEU A 5 0.31 -1.89 10.64
C LEU A 5 -0.77 -0.80 10.67
N ILE A 6 -0.38 0.42 11.01
CA ILE A 6 -1.25 1.59 10.99
C ILE A 6 -0.77 2.48 9.85
N LYS A 7 -1.65 2.74 8.89
CA LYS A 7 -1.44 3.64 7.76
C LYS A 7 -2.43 4.78 7.92
N THR A 8 -1.92 6.00 7.80
CA THR A 8 -2.75 7.20 7.81
C THR A 8 -2.91 7.67 6.37
N ILE A 9 -4.15 7.78 5.90
CA ILE A 9 -4.50 8.30 4.57
C ILE A 9 -5.47 9.46 4.68
N THR A 10 -5.61 10.23 3.61
CA THR A 10 -6.68 11.24 3.48
C THR A 10 -7.89 10.62 2.79
N GLY A 11 -9.07 11.22 2.98
CA GLY A 11 -10.27 10.90 2.20
C GLY A 11 -10.00 10.94 0.69
N GLU A 12 -9.26 11.95 0.21
CA GLU A 12 -8.81 12.03 -1.18
C GLU A 12 -8.08 10.77 -1.64
N LYS A 13 -7.16 10.26 -0.81
CA LYS A 13 -6.37 9.09 -1.18
C LYS A 13 -7.22 7.82 -1.19
N LEU A 14 -8.19 7.71 -0.28
CA LEU A 14 -9.14 6.61 -0.26
C LEU A 14 -9.99 6.60 -1.54
N ILE A 15 -10.54 7.75 -1.95
CA ILE A 15 -11.32 7.87 -3.19
C ILE A 15 -10.49 7.41 -4.41
N GLN A 16 -9.23 7.83 -4.51
CA GLN A 16 -8.33 7.35 -5.58
C GLN A 16 -8.16 5.83 -5.56
N GLU A 17 -7.99 5.21 -4.39
CA GLU A 17 -7.84 3.75 -4.27
C GLU A 17 -9.14 3.00 -4.66
N LEU A 18 -10.30 3.58 -4.35
CA LEU A 18 -11.61 3.05 -4.76
C LEU A 18 -11.86 3.21 -6.26
N GLU A 19 -11.46 4.34 -6.86
CA GLU A 19 -11.47 4.55 -8.32
C GLU A 19 -10.57 3.56 -9.04
N GLU A 20 -9.37 3.30 -8.55
CA GLU A 20 -8.47 2.28 -9.10
C GLU A 20 -9.10 0.87 -9.03
N THR A 21 -9.85 0.58 -7.97
CA THR A 21 -10.44 -0.74 -7.73
C THR A 21 -11.72 -0.98 -8.54
N TYR A 22 -12.64 -0.02 -8.53
CA TYR A 22 -13.99 -0.18 -9.08
C TYR A 22 -14.23 0.62 -10.35
N GLY A 23 -13.44 1.66 -10.61
CA GLY A 23 -13.52 2.53 -11.78
C GLY A 23 -14.42 3.74 -11.58
N SER A 24 -15.62 3.58 -11.02
CA SER A 24 -16.54 4.68 -10.72
C SER A 24 -17.53 4.33 -9.62
N LEU A 25 -18.11 5.37 -8.99
CA LEU A 25 -19.17 5.23 -7.98
C LEU A 25 -20.38 4.47 -8.55
N ASP A 26 -20.87 4.84 -9.73
CA ASP A 26 -21.99 4.15 -10.41
C ASP A 26 -21.74 2.65 -10.59
N ARG A 27 -20.48 2.26 -10.87
CA ARG A 27 -20.13 0.86 -11.05
C ARG A 27 -20.16 0.12 -9.72
N LEU A 28 -19.73 0.77 -8.64
CA LEU A 28 -19.79 0.22 -7.29
C LEU A 28 -21.23 0.06 -6.80
N GLU A 29 -22.10 1.04 -7.07
CA GLU A 29 -23.54 0.94 -6.78
C GLU A 29 -24.18 -0.28 -7.47
N ARG A 30 -23.93 -0.45 -8.78
CA ARG A 30 -24.43 -1.62 -9.52
C ARG A 30 -23.89 -2.94 -8.99
N LEU A 31 -22.67 -2.97 -8.43
CA LEU A 31 -22.11 -4.16 -7.81
C LEU A 31 -22.83 -4.50 -6.51
N GLN A 32 -23.16 -3.49 -5.70
CA GLN A 32 -23.94 -3.67 -4.47
C GLN A 32 -25.34 -4.19 -4.78
N ASP A 33 -26.02 -3.62 -5.78
CA ASP A 33 -27.36 -4.07 -6.18
C ASP A 33 -27.39 -5.53 -6.62
N ARG A 34 -26.32 -5.98 -7.30
CA ARG A 34 -26.18 -7.35 -7.80
C ARG A 34 -25.75 -8.34 -6.73
N ASN A 35 -25.11 -7.87 -5.66
CA ASN A 35 -24.58 -8.71 -4.60
C ASN A 35 -24.70 -8.00 -3.24
N PRO A 36 -25.92 -7.84 -2.71
CA PRO A 36 -26.18 -7.04 -1.52
C PRO A 36 -25.53 -7.61 -0.25
N ASP A 37 -25.27 -8.92 -0.22
CA ASP A 37 -24.64 -9.60 0.91
C ASP A 37 -23.12 -9.36 0.99
N ASN A 38 -22.54 -8.72 -0.03
CA ASN A 38 -21.11 -8.41 -0.04
C ASN A 38 -20.82 -7.18 0.85
N MET A 39 -20.60 -7.44 2.14
CA MET A 39 -20.30 -6.42 3.12
C MET A 39 -19.10 -5.52 2.77
N LYS A 40 -18.12 -6.04 1.99
CA LYS A 40 -17.00 -5.22 1.53
C LYS A 40 -17.47 -4.16 0.54
N VAL A 41 -18.26 -4.56 -0.44
CA VAL A 41 -18.81 -3.64 -1.46
C VAL A 41 -19.73 -2.62 -0.80
N TYR A 42 -20.52 -3.04 0.18
CA TYR A 42 -21.36 -2.14 0.98
C TYR A 42 -20.53 -1.08 1.71
N THR A 43 -19.50 -1.52 2.45
CA THR A 43 -18.65 -0.61 3.23
C THR A 43 -17.89 0.35 2.32
N ASP A 44 -17.28 -0.16 1.25
CA ASP A 44 -16.54 0.65 0.28
C ASP A 44 -17.44 1.69 -0.40
N LEU A 45 -18.73 1.38 -0.60
CA LEU A 45 -19.70 2.31 -1.19
C LEU A 45 -20.09 3.41 -0.22
N ASP A 46 -20.32 3.06 1.04
CA ASP A 46 -20.64 4.02 2.11
C ASP A 46 -19.46 4.98 2.33
N ASP A 47 -18.24 4.42 2.43
CA ASP A 47 -17.00 5.18 2.53
C ASP A 47 -16.81 6.12 1.33
N TRP A 48 -17.04 5.64 0.09
CA TRP A 48 -16.93 6.50 -1.09
C TRP A 48 -17.86 7.72 -0.98
N LYS A 49 -19.14 7.48 -0.67
CA LYS A 49 -20.14 8.54 -0.57
C LYS A 49 -19.80 9.55 0.53
N TYR A 50 -19.30 9.08 1.65
CA TYR A 50 -18.92 9.93 2.77
C TYR A 50 -17.68 10.78 2.44
N TYR A 51 -16.58 10.16 2.03
CA TYR A 51 -15.30 10.85 1.85
C TYR A 51 -15.22 11.71 0.59
N GLN A 52 -16.16 11.59 -0.34
CA GLN A 52 -16.31 12.55 -1.43
C GLN A 52 -16.51 14.00 -0.95
N ASP A 53 -17.19 14.17 0.18
CA ASP A 53 -17.43 15.48 0.79
C ASP A 53 -16.44 15.80 1.93
N HIS A 54 -15.56 14.86 2.28
CA HIS A 54 -14.60 14.93 3.40
C HIS A 54 -13.17 14.53 2.97
N LEU A 55 -12.70 15.10 1.86
CA LEU A 55 -11.43 14.70 1.23
C LEU A 55 -10.18 14.96 2.10
N ASP A 56 -10.24 15.93 3.00
CA ASP A 56 -9.16 16.31 3.90
C ASP A 56 -9.14 15.52 5.22
N GLU A 57 -10.19 14.73 5.49
CA GLU A 57 -10.26 13.92 6.71
C GLU A 57 -9.16 12.85 6.73
N ILE A 58 -8.59 12.67 7.92
CA ILE A 58 -7.50 11.74 8.16
C ILE A 58 -8.09 10.41 8.64
N ILE A 59 -7.85 9.35 7.86
CA ILE A 59 -8.32 7.99 8.12
C ILE A 59 -7.15 7.13 8.57
N GLU A 60 -7.32 6.41 9.69
CA GLU A 60 -6.38 5.39 10.15
C GLU A 60 -6.78 4.00 9.66
N GLU A 61 -6.14 3.53 8.59
CA GLU A 61 -6.26 2.15 8.14
C GLU A 61 -5.37 1.23 8.99
N THR A 62 -6.01 0.27 9.64
CA THR A 62 -5.31 -0.73 10.45
C THR A 62 -5.29 -2.09 9.75
N LYS A 63 -4.10 -2.62 9.47
CA LYS A 63 -3.90 -3.95 8.90
C LYS A 63 -3.20 -4.87 9.90
N GLY A 64 -3.90 -5.91 10.35
CA GLY A 64 -3.33 -6.97 11.16
C GLY A 64 -2.58 -7.99 10.29
N ILE A 65 -1.33 -8.28 10.64
CA ILE A 65 -0.54 -9.37 10.05
C ILE A 65 -0.21 -10.38 11.14
N VAL A 66 -0.70 -11.61 10.99
CA VAL A 66 -0.33 -12.74 11.84
C VAL A 66 0.80 -13.50 11.16
N THR A 67 1.95 -13.59 11.81
CA THR A 67 3.11 -14.28 11.25
C THR A 67 4.01 -14.88 12.33
N GLU A 68 4.63 -16.00 12.00
CA GLU A 68 5.67 -16.66 12.80
C GLU A 68 7.06 -16.42 12.21
N LYS A 69 7.16 -15.80 11.03
CA LYS A 69 8.37 -15.72 10.21
C LYS A 69 9.01 -14.34 10.19
N LEU A 70 8.53 -13.41 11.01
CA LEU A 70 9.06 -12.06 11.01
C LEU A 70 10.38 -11.99 11.78
N THR A 71 11.43 -11.66 11.05
CA THR A 71 12.76 -11.35 11.57
C THR A 71 13.10 -9.95 11.05
N LEU A 72 12.80 -8.93 11.85
CA LEU A 72 13.18 -7.54 11.58
C LEU A 72 14.44 -7.23 12.38
N GLY A 73 15.59 -7.24 11.72
CA GLY A 73 16.81 -6.69 12.29
C GLY A 73 16.88 -5.18 12.07
N THR A 74 17.96 -4.56 12.56
CA THR A 74 18.21 -3.12 12.41
C THR A 74 18.18 -2.68 10.94
N LEU A 75 18.74 -3.49 10.04
CA LEU A 75 18.78 -3.18 8.62
C LEU A 75 17.38 -3.22 7.98
N GLU A 76 16.54 -4.18 8.34
CA GLU A 76 15.15 -4.23 7.87
C GLU A 76 14.35 -3.02 8.35
N MET A 77 14.54 -2.60 9.61
CA MET A 77 13.91 -1.39 10.15
C MET A 77 14.39 -0.13 9.43
N GLU A 78 15.68 -0.02 9.16
CA GLU A 78 16.25 1.08 8.40
C GLU A 78 15.66 1.13 6.98
N MET A 79 15.61 -0.01 6.27
CA MET A 79 14.97 -0.08 4.95
C MET A 79 13.51 0.37 4.98
N LEU A 80 12.71 -0.09 5.95
CA LEU A 80 11.31 0.33 6.08
C LEU A 80 11.19 1.84 6.32
N ASN A 81 12.08 2.41 7.13
CA ASN A 81 12.12 3.85 7.40
C ASN A 81 12.41 4.66 6.11
N PHE A 82 13.44 4.25 5.35
CA PHE A 82 13.75 4.90 4.08
C PHE A 82 12.63 4.74 3.05
N ILE A 83 12.01 3.56 2.97
CA ILE A 83 10.87 3.32 2.07
C ILE A 83 9.70 4.26 2.42
N LYS A 84 9.37 4.40 3.71
CA LYS A 84 8.25 5.23 4.17
C LYS A 84 8.49 6.72 3.90
N TYR A 85 9.65 7.24 4.27
CA TYR A 85 9.87 8.69 4.29
C TYR A 85 10.64 9.25 3.09
N LYS A 86 11.44 8.42 2.41
CA LYS A 86 12.24 8.84 1.24
C LYS A 86 11.72 8.30 -0.08
N LYS A 87 10.78 7.34 -0.06
CA LYS A 87 10.06 6.81 -1.23
C LYS A 87 11.00 6.51 -2.42
N PRO A 88 12.01 5.64 -2.25
CA PRO A 88 12.98 5.34 -3.30
C PRO A 88 12.29 4.76 -4.53
N GLU A 89 12.73 5.17 -5.73
CA GLU A 89 12.14 4.73 -7.00
C GLU A 89 12.61 3.33 -7.42
N SER A 90 13.69 2.82 -6.80
CA SER A 90 14.22 1.49 -7.09
C SER A 90 14.98 0.87 -5.93
N ILE A 91 15.17 -0.46 -5.98
CA ILE A 91 16.00 -1.20 -5.02
C ILE A 91 17.45 -0.67 -5.01
N ARG A 92 17.97 -0.26 -6.18
CA ARG A 92 19.33 0.30 -6.29
C ARG A 92 19.44 1.65 -5.58
N GLU A 93 18.41 2.47 -5.69
CA GLU A 93 18.35 3.74 -4.97
C GLU A 93 18.25 3.52 -3.45
N LEU A 94 17.37 2.63 -3.00
CA LEU A 94 17.30 2.26 -1.59
C LEU A 94 18.66 1.77 -1.07
N ALA A 95 19.35 0.92 -1.82
CA ALA A 95 20.67 0.40 -1.44
C ALA A 95 21.71 1.52 -1.28
N ARG A 96 21.70 2.51 -2.18
CA ARG A 96 22.54 3.71 -2.10
C ARG A 96 22.20 4.56 -0.87
N MET A 97 20.92 4.74 -0.55
CA MET A 97 20.47 5.52 0.62
C MET A 97 20.90 4.91 1.95
N ILE A 98 20.93 3.57 2.04
CA ILE A 98 21.34 2.85 3.26
C ILE A 98 22.82 2.43 3.24
N HIS A 99 23.59 2.91 2.26
CA HIS A 99 25.01 2.61 2.09
C HIS A 99 25.33 1.09 2.06
N LYS A 100 24.53 0.31 1.32
CA LYS A 100 24.71 -1.14 1.13
C LYS A 100 24.78 -1.52 -0.34
N ASP A 101 25.34 -2.71 -0.60
CA ASP A 101 25.34 -3.31 -1.93
C ASP A 101 23.93 -3.81 -2.30
N VAL A 102 23.50 -3.55 -3.55
CA VAL A 102 22.19 -3.94 -4.05
C VAL A 102 21.91 -5.44 -3.92
N ARG A 103 22.93 -6.30 -4.09
CA ARG A 103 22.81 -7.77 -3.96
C ARG A 103 22.48 -8.19 -2.52
N SER A 104 22.88 -7.40 -1.53
CA SER A 104 22.54 -7.63 -0.12
C SER A 104 21.13 -7.11 0.23
N VAL A 105 20.69 -6.06 -0.44
CA VAL A 105 19.40 -5.37 -0.19
C VAL A 105 18.25 -6.08 -0.88
N GLN A 106 18.43 -6.47 -2.15
CA GLN A 106 17.40 -7.11 -2.97
C GLN A 106 16.70 -8.31 -2.30
N PRO A 107 17.40 -9.32 -1.74
CA PRO A 107 16.73 -10.45 -1.09
C PRO A 107 15.93 -10.03 0.14
N LYS A 108 16.37 -9.00 0.88
CA LYS A 108 15.67 -8.51 2.06
C LYS A 108 14.41 -7.73 1.71
N VAL A 109 14.48 -6.85 0.70
CA VAL A 109 13.29 -6.14 0.19
C VAL A 109 12.25 -7.14 -0.33
N ARG A 110 12.67 -8.18 -1.07
CA ARG A 110 11.77 -9.27 -1.49
C ARG A 110 11.15 -10.04 -0.33
N LYS A 111 11.89 -10.23 0.77
CA LYS A 111 11.36 -10.85 1.98
C LYS A 111 10.31 -9.97 2.66
N LEU A 112 10.56 -8.66 2.77
CA LEU A 112 9.60 -7.69 3.33
C LEU A 112 8.31 -7.65 2.50
N GLU A 113 8.41 -7.70 1.17
CA GLU A 113 7.26 -7.82 0.26
C GLU A 113 6.46 -9.10 0.54
N LYS A 114 7.13 -10.26 0.57
CA LYS A 114 6.48 -11.56 0.88
C LYS A 114 5.84 -11.60 2.27
N GLN A 115 6.34 -10.81 3.22
CA GLN A 115 5.77 -10.67 4.55
C GLN A 115 4.61 -9.66 4.61
N GLY A 116 4.29 -8.99 3.50
CA GLY A 116 3.20 -8.01 3.41
C GLY A 116 3.53 -6.67 4.07
N LEU A 117 4.81 -6.40 4.36
CA LEU A 117 5.25 -5.16 5.00
C LEU A 117 5.49 -4.02 4.02
N ILE A 118 5.78 -4.36 2.76
CA ILE A 118 5.92 -3.40 1.66
C ILE A 118 5.25 -3.96 0.40
N GLN A 119 4.99 -3.09 -0.56
CA GLN A 119 4.51 -3.46 -1.89
C GLN A 119 5.37 -2.77 -2.93
N PHE A 120 5.68 -3.48 -4.02
CA PHE A 120 6.27 -2.84 -5.19
C PHE A 120 5.15 -2.22 -6.03
N LYS A 121 5.40 -1.01 -6.51
CA LYS A 121 4.60 -0.38 -7.55
C LYS A 121 5.25 -0.66 -8.90
N GLU A 122 4.44 -0.79 -9.95
CA GLU A 122 4.99 -0.82 -11.31
C GLU A 122 5.78 0.47 -11.56
N GLY A 123 7.04 0.31 -11.97
CA GLY A 123 7.87 1.45 -12.36
C GLY A 123 7.41 2.02 -13.70
N PRO A 124 7.82 3.25 -14.04
CA PRO A 124 7.58 3.79 -15.37
C PRO A 124 8.10 2.80 -16.43
N LYS A 125 7.20 2.33 -17.31
CA LYS A 125 7.60 1.56 -18.49
C LYS A 125 8.66 2.40 -19.19
N ARG A 126 9.88 1.88 -19.33
CA ARG A 126 10.90 2.54 -20.15
C ARG A 126 10.24 2.83 -21.50
N LYS A 127 10.03 4.12 -21.83
CA LYS A 127 9.88 4.50 -23.24
C LYS A 127 11.12 3.92 -23.90
N LEU A 128 10.93 2.98 -24.83
CA LEU A 128 11.98 2.62 -25.78
C LEU A 128 12.49 3.95 -26.32
N MET A 129 13.71 4.32 -25.95
CA MET A 129 14.38 5.44 -26.58
C MET A 129 14.54 5.07 -28.06
N PRO A 130 14.27 5.99 -28.99
CA PRO A 130 14.32 5.73 -30.42
C PRO A 130 15.70 5.26 -30.90
#